data_AF-A0A1Z8SXM2-F1
#
_entry.id   AF-A0A1Z8SXM2-F1
#
_cell.length_a   1.000
_cell.length_b   1.000
_cell.length_c   1.000
_cell.angle_alpha   90.00
_cell.angle_beta   90.00
_cell.angle_gamma   90.00
#
_symmetry.space_group_name_H-M   'P 1'
#
loop_
_entity.id
_entity.type
_entity.pdbx_description
1 polymer ?
#
loop_
_entity_poly.entity_id
_entity_poly.type
_entity_poly.pdbx_seq_one_letter_code
_entity_poly.pdbx_strand_id
1 'polypeptide(L)'
;MNKDRRKIRDVFSRIDDRNDMRNVHLKDYLITICPQITETKFDDETILKRRFSKLNAIVNRRFLKRHYNKRNDRIVFYNFIENSLNRNLIHTHSIFRIPRFLLSKLNVFFEFLISVVKDKFNFSITINHRPEIATRYMTKKFSENNDRYFVN
;
A
#
# COMPACT_ATOMS: atom_id res chain seq x y z
N MET A 1 9.40 19.48 -1.17
CA MET A 1 8.52 18.45 -0.55
C MET A 1 7.06 18.80 -0.81
N ASN A 2 6.38 17.95 -1.59
CA ASN A 2 4.97 18.04 -1.96
C ASN A 2 4.13 18.26 -0.68
N LYS A 3 3.32 19.33 -0.65
CA LYS A 3 2.53 19.73 0.54
C LYS A 3 1.54 18.63 0.94
N ASP A 4 1.04 17.86 -0.02
CA ASP A 4 0.00 16.87 0.23
C ASP A 4 0.56 15.57 0.85
N ARG A 5 1.76 15.14 0.44
CA ARG A 5 2.44 14.03 1.13
C ARG A 5 2.71 14.32 2.60
N ARG A 6 3.14 15.55 2.92
CA ARG A 6 3.33 15.96 4.34
C ARG A 6 2.04 15.85 5.10
N LYS A 7 0.94 16.41 4.57
CA LYS A 7 -0.37 16.36 5.22
C LYS A 7 -0.80 14.91 5.46
N ILE A 8 -0.69 14.04 4.45
CA ILE A 8 -1.09 12.63 4.57
C ILE A 8 -0.21 11.90 5.59
N ARG A 9 1.10 12.13 5.57
CA ARG A 9 2.01 11.60 6.59
C ARG A 9 1.61 12.07 7.98
N ASP A 10 1.41 13.37 8.14
CA ASP A 10 1.12 13.97 9.43
C ASP A 10 -0.21 13.40 9.97
N VAL A 11 -1.19 13.14 9.09
CA VAL A 11 -2.39 12.37 9.42
C VAL A 11 -2.03 10.97 9.94
N PHE A 12 -1.28 10.17 9.18
CA PHE A 12 -0.92 8.81 9.64
C PHE A 12 -0.12 8.81 10.95
N SER A 13 0.76 9.77 11.17
CA SER A 13 1.50 9.88 12.44
C SER A 13 0.61 10.20 13.65
N ARG A 14 -0.51 10.89 13.43
CA ARG A 14 -1.45 11.29 14.49
C ARG A 14 -2.53 10.26 14.77
N ILE A 15 -2.71 9.27 13.89
CA ILE A 15 -3.66 8.18 14.12
C ILE A 15 -3.21 7.41 15.37
N ASP A 16 -4.05 7.34 16.38
CA ASP A 16 -3.81 6.48 17.54
C ASP A 16 -4.47 5.11 17.34
N ASP A 17 -3.69 4.15 16.85
CA ASP A 17 -4.13 2.76 16.63
C ASP A 17 -4.38 1.99 17.95
N ARG A 18 -4.03 2.56 19.11
CA ARG A 18 -4.30 1.93 20.42
C ARG A 18 -5.78 1.99 20.76
N ASN A 19 -6.46 3.05 20.32
CA ASN A 19 -7.89 3.26 20.58
C ASN A 19 -8.82 2.59 19.54
N ASP A 20 -8.29 2.17 18.38
CA ASP A 20 -9.06 1.36 17.42
C ASP A 20 -9.01 -0.12 17.83
N MET A 21 -10.12 -0.63 18.35
CA MET A 21 -10.26 -2.03 18.77
C MET A 21 -10.38 -3.02 17.60
N ARG A 22 -10.65 -2.54 16.38
CA ARG A 22 -10.94 -3.40 15.22
C ARG A 22 -9.79 -3.43 14.24
N ASN A 23 -9.12 -2.29 14.02
CA ASN A 23 -8.09 -2.14 12.99
C ASN A 23 -6.78 -1.61 13.57
N VAL A 24 -5.74 -1.72 12.76
CA VAL A 24 -4.41 -1.19 13.04
C VAL A 24 -3.73 -0.85 11.72
N HIS A 25 -3.04 0.28 11.69
CA HIS A 25 -2.14 0.64 10.59
C HIS A 25 -0.76 0.02 10.81
N LEU A 26 -0.22 -0.64 9.79
CA LEU A 26 1.11 -1.24 9.81
C LEU A 26 2.19 -0.18 9.55
N LYS A 27 2.32 0.79 10.44
CA LYS A 27 3.22 1.96 10.29
C LYS A 27 4.71 1.60 10.28
N ASP A 28 5.06 0.47 10.90
CA ASP A 28 6.42 -0.06 10.94
C ASP A 28 6.78 -0.85 9.67
N TYR A 29 5.84 -1.01 8.74
CA TYR A 29 6.03 -1.77 7.51
C TYR A 29 5.86 -0.86 6.30
N LEU A 30 6.96 -0.63 5.56
CA LEU A 30 6.90 0.00 4.25
C LEU A 30 6.80 -1.10 3.19
N ILE A 31 5.60 -1.25 2.63
CA ILE A 31 5.32 -2.22 1.57
C ILE A 31 5.51 -1.50 0.24
N THR A 32 6.44 -2.00 -0.58
CA THR A 32 6.73 -1.45 -1.90
C THR A 32 6.36 -2.48 -2.94
N ILE A 33 5.47 -2.14 -3.87
CA ILE A 33 5.08 -3.00 -4.98
C ILE A 33 5.46 -2.30 -6.27
N CYS A 34 6.24 -2.96 -7.12
CA CYS A 34 6.60 -2.43 -8.43
C CYS A 34 5.95 -3.29 -9.52
N PRO A 35 5.03 -2.73 -10.32
CA PRO A 35 4.41 -3.44 -11.44
C PRO A 35 5.37 -3.77 -12.59
N GLN A 36 6.63 -3.31 -12.53
CA GLN A 36 7.62 -3.38 -13.61
C GLN A 36 7.16 -2.69 -14.91
N ILE A 37 6.22 -1.75 -14.80
CA ILE A 37 5.74 -0.93 -15.90
C ILE A 37 6.57 0.36 -15.92
N THR A 38 7.13 0.67 -17.09
CA THR A 38 7.67 2.00 -17.38
C THR A 38 6.51 2.91 -17.75
N GLU A 39 6.35 4.06 -17.09
CA GLU A 39 5.34 5.05 -17.47
C GLU A 39 5.68 5.55 -18.88
N THR A 40 4.85 5.16 -19.84
CA THR A 40 4.98 5.61 -21.23
C THR A 40 3.79 6.46 -21.65
N LYS A 41 2.62 6.29 -20.99
CA LYS A 41 1.38 7.05 -21.22
C LYS A 41 0.58 7.25 -19.94
N PHE A 42 -0.31 8.26 -19.93
CA PHE A 42 -1.22 8.56 -18.80
C PHE A 42 -2.18 7.41 -18.42
N ASP A 43 -2.55 6.55 -19.35
CA ASP A 43 -3.45 5.41 -19.09
C ASP A 43 -2.84 4.33 -18.17
N ASP A 44 -1.51 4.34 -18.01
CA ASP A 44 -0.77 3.37 -17.20
C ASP A 44 -1.16 3.47 -15.71
N GLU A 45 -1.46 4.68 -15.21
CA GLU A 45 -1.87 4.90 -13.82
C GLU A 45 -3.27 4.33 -13.55
N THR A 46 -4.22 4.52 -14.48
CA THR A 46 -5.58 3.96 -14.36
C THR A 46 -5.55 2.43 -14.37
N ILE A 47 -4.73 1.85 -15.25
CA ILE A 47 -4.53 0.39 -15.31
C ILE A 47 -3.91 -0.10 -14.00
N LEU A 48 -2.90 0.61 -13.48
CA LEU A 48 -2.25 0.29 -12.21
C LEU A 48 -3.26 0.29 -11.05
N LYS A 49 -4.03 1.37 -10.89
CA LYS A 49 -5.06 1.49 -9.84
C LYS A 49 -6.08 0.37 -9.93
N ARG A 50 -6.51 -0.02 -11.14
CA ARG A 50 -7.41 -1.16 -11.35
C ARG A 50 -6.78 -2.49 -10.93
N ARG A 51 -5.48 -2.71 -11.22
CA ARG A 51 -4.76 -3.91 -10.78
C ARG A 51 -4.62 -3.96 -9.25
N PHE A 52 -4.33 -2.83 -8.60
CA PHE A 52 -4.29 -2.71 -7.14
C PHE A 52 -5.66 -2.95 -6.50
N SER A 53 -6.74 -2.45 -7.08
CA SER A 53 -8.10 -2.74 -6.62
C SER A 53 -8.41 -4.25 -6.68
N LYS A 54 -8.02 -4.93 -7.76
CA LYS A 54 -8.15 -6.40 -7.88
C LYS A 54 -7.28 -7.13 -6.85
N LEU A 55 -6.05 -6.69 -6.62
CA LEU A 55 -5.16 -7.23 -5.60
C LEU A 55 -5.79 -7.12 -4.21
N ASN A 56 -6.24 -5.92 -3.83
CA ASN A 56 -6.89 -5.67 -2.54
C ASN A 56 -8.14 -6.55 -2.37
N ALA A 57 -8.94 -6.74 -3.42
CA ALA A 57 -10.11 -7.61 -3.39
C ALA A 57 -9.75 -9.08 -3.14
N ILE A 58 -8.68 -9.58 -3.77
CA ILE A 58 -8.21 -10.96 -3.56
C ILE A 58 -7.74 -11.16 -2.13
N VAL A 59 -6.93 -10.22 -1.63
CA VAL A 59 -6.42 -10.23 -0.25
C VAL A 59 -7.56 -10.18 0.76
N ASN A 60 -8.50 -9.27 0.59
CA ASN A 60 -9.67 -9.20 1.47
C ASN A 60 -10.52 -10.48 1.43
N ARG A 61 -10.80 -11.05 0.24
CA ARG A 61 -11.58 -12.30 0.14
C ARG A 61 -10.91 -13.47 0.86
N ARG A 62 -9.58 -13.54 0.85
CA ARG A 62 -8.81 -14.58 1.54
C ARG A 62 -9.02 -14.53 3.06
N PHE A 63 -8.98 -13.34 3.64
CA PHE A 63 -9.00 -13.18 5.11
C PHE A 63 -10.38 -12.84 5.69
N LEU A 64 -11.29 -12.25 4.90
CA LEU A 64 -12.57 -11.70 5.36
C LEU A 64 -13.81 -12.27 4.63
N LYS A 65 -13.64 -13.32 3.82
CA LYS A 65 -14.70 -14.04 3.08
C LYS A 65 -15.42 -13.18 2.00
N ARG A 66 -16.41 -13.77 1.33
CA ARG A 66 -17.05 -13.31 0.07
C ARG A 66 -17.88 -11.99 0.17
N HIS A 67 -18.07 -11.43 1.38
CA HIS A 67 -18.82 -10.18 1.62
C HIS A 67 -18.04 -9.11 2.38
N TYR A 68 -16.70 -9.11 2.24
CA TYR A 68 -15.83 -8.16 2.92
C TYR A 68 -16.17 -6.68 2.64
N ASN A 69 -16.82 -6.35 1.51
CA ASN A 69 -17.19 -4.98 1.15
C ASN A 69 -18.11 -4.29 2.17
N LYS A 70 -18.89 -5.06 2.94
CA LYS A 70 -19.79 -4.55 3.98
C LYS A 70 -19.13 -4.46 5.36
N ARG A 71 -17.86 -4.87 5.47
CA ARG A 71 -17.15 -4.92 6.74
C ARG A 71 -16.43 -3.61 7.03
N ASN A 72 -16.54 -3.15 8.27
CA ASN A 72 -15.87 -1.94 8.75
C ASN A 72 -14.37 -2.18 9.04
N ASP A 73 -13.96 -3.44 9.14
CA ASP A 73 -12.61 -3.90 9.44
C ASP A 73 -11.88 -4.48 8.22
N ARG A 74 -12.25 -4.01 7.02
CA ARG A 74 -11.60 -4.42 5.77
C ARG A 74 -10.12 -4.02 5.75
N ILE A 75 -9.33 -4.82 5.03
CA ILE A 75 -7.93 -4.52 4.72
C ILE A 75 -7.91 -3.39 3.69
N VAL A 76 -7.30 -2.27 4.04
CA VAL A 76 -7.22 -1.06 3.20
C VAL A 76 -5.78 -0.79 2.81
N PHE A 77 -5.55 -0.48 1.54
CA PHE A 77 -4.24 -0.08 1.03
C PHE A 77 -4.22 1.44 0.82
N TYR A 78 -3.40 2.13 1.58
CA TYR A 78 -3.12 3.56 1.39
C TYR A 78 -1.86 3.68 0.55
N ASN A 79 -2.02 4.03 -0.73
CA ASN A 79 -0.99 3.89 -1.74
C ASN A 79 -0.45 5.26 -2.17
N PHE A 80 0.86 5.33 -2.35
CA PHE A 80 1.60 6.47 -2.89
C PHE A 80 2.32 6.01 -4.15
N ILE A 81 1.88 6.51 -5.30
CA ILE A 81 2.52 6.22 -6.59
C ILE A 81 3.71 7.14 -6.74
N GLU A 82 4.84 6.54 -7.09
CA GLU A 82 6.11 7.21 -7.30
C GLU A 82 6.78 6.70 -8.57
N ASN A 83 7.59 7.55 -9.19
CA ASN A 83 8.41 7.22 -10.33
C ASN A 83 9.85 7.03 -9.88
N SER A 84 10.48 5.97 -10.37
CA SER A 84 11.91 5.73 -10.17
C SER A 84 12.76 6.85 -10.78
N LEU A 85 13.89 7.14 -10.13
CA LEU A 85 14.78 8.24 -10.51
C LEU A 85 15.30 8.14 -11.96
N ASN A 86 15.60 6.92 -12.41
CA ASN A 86 16.43 6.67 -13.61
C ASN A 86 15.71 5.94 -14.74
N ARG A 87 14.59 5.24 -14.47
CA ARG A 87 13.98 4.31 -15.43
C ARG A 87 12.54 4.65 -15.79
N ASN A 88 11.96 5.72 -15.24
CA ASN A 88 10.51 6.03 -15.31
C ASN A 88 9.61 4.84 -14.92
N LEU A 89 10.15 3.86 -14.18
CA LEU A 89 9.35 2.77 -13.63
C LEU A 89 8.42 3.33 -12.56
N ILE A 90 7.15 2.97 -12.66
CA ILE A 90 6.18 3.26 -11.61
C ILE A 90 6.35 2.23 -10.50
N HIS A 91 6.34 2.69 -9.27
CA HIS A 91 6.23 1.85 -8.09
C HIS A 91 5.25 2.46 -7.10
N THR A 92 4.78 1.65 -6.16
CA THR A 92 3.83 2.09 -5.14
C THR A 92 4.39 1.77 -3.77
N HIS A 93 4.44 2.77 -2.92
CA HIS A 93 4.63 2.59 -1.49
C HIS A 93 3.28 2.58 -0.80
N SER A 94 3.08 1.65 0.12
CA SER A 94 1.79 1.46 0.75
C SER A 94 1.90 1.36 2.26
N ILE A 95 0.96 2.03 2.93
CA ILE A 95 0.64 1.80 4.34
C ILE A 95 -0.62 0.96 4.36
N PHE A 96 -0.59 -0.20 5.03
CA PHE A 96 -1.77 -1.05 5.11
C PHE A 96 -2.48 -0.84 6.43
N ARG A 97 -3.81 -0.76 6.40
CA ARG A 97 -4.65 -0.92 7.59
C ARG A 97 -5.30 -2.29 7.53
N ILE A 98 -5.11 -3.08 8.57
CA ILE A 98 -5.62 -4.44 8.65
C ILE A 98 -6.49 -4.60 9.91
N PRO A 99 -7.40 -5.58 9.93
CA PRO A 99 -8.06 -5.96 11.16
C PRO A 99 -7.06 -6.54 12.18
N ARG A 100 -7.24 -6.20 13.46
CA ARG A 100 -6.32 -6.55 14.55
C ARG A 100 -6.09 -8.06 14.71
N PHE A 101 -7.09 -8.89 14.42
CA PHE A 101 -6.93 -10.35 14.52
C PHE A 101 -5.87 -10.91 13.55
N LEU A 102 -5.50 -10.16 12.51
CA LEU A 102 -4.43 -10.54 11.58
C LEU A 102 -3.04 -10.21 12.11
N LEU A 103 -2.88 -9.42 13.18
CA LEU A 103 -1.57 -9.12 13.78
C LEU A 103 -0.83 -10.40 14.20
N SER A 104 -1.54 -11.34 14.83
CA SER A 104 -0.96 -12.64 15.22
C SER A 104 -0.65 -13.55 14.03
N LYS A 105 -1.08 -13.18 12.82
CA LYS A 105 -0.91 -13.93 11.57
C LYS A 105 -0.24 -13.09 10.48
N LEU A 106 0.56 -12.09 10.87
CA LEU A 106 1.22 -11.17 9.95
C LEU A 106 2.10 -11.89 8.92
N ASN A 107 2.83 -12.93 9.34
CA ASN A 107 3.65 -13.73 8.42
C ASN A 107 2.79 -14.40 7.34
N VAL A 108 1.69 -15.06 7.75
CA VAL A 108 0.73 -15.68 6.81
C VAL A 108 0.10 -14.64 5.89
N PHE A 109 -0.20 -13.46 6.42
CA PHE A 109 -0.71 -12.34 5.63
C PHE A 109 0.29 -11.90 4.55
N PHE A 110 1.55 -11.68 4.92
CA PHE A 110 2.59 -11.25 4.01
C PHE A 110 3.00 -12.33 3.00
N GLU A 111 3.09 -13.60 3.40
CA GLU A 111 3.33 -14.71 2.47
C GLU A 111 2.24 -14.78 1.39
N PHE A 112 0.97 -14.69 1.80
CA PHE A 112 -0.13 -14.66 0.84
C PHE A 112 -0.08 -13.43 -0.05
N LEU A 113 0.18 -12.25 0.52
CA LEU A 113 0.34 -11.02 -0.26
C LEU A 113 1.45 -11.18 -1.31
N ILE A 114 2.62 -11.68 -0.91
CA ILE A 114 3.77 -11.90 -1.79
C ILE A 114 3.41 -12.85 -2.93
N SER A 115 2.79 -13.98 -2.62
CA SER A 115 2.35 -14.95 -3.65
C SER A 115 1.38 -14.32 -4.63
N VAL A 116 0.36 -13.59 -4.17
CA VAL A 116 -0.58 -12.94 -5.10
C VAL A 116 0.14 -11.89 -5.96
N VAL A 117 0.99 -11.06 -5.37
CA VAL A 117 1.69 -9.98 -6.10
C VAL A 117 2.66 -10.55 -7.14
N LYS A 118 3.43 -11.57 -6.79
CA LYS A 118 4.40 -12.20 -7.70
C LYS A 118 3.73 -13.14 -8.70
N ASP A 119 2.98 -14.13 -8.22
CA ASP A 119 2.55 -15.26 -9.05
C ASP A 119 1.33 -14.90 -9.92
N LYS A 120 0.47 -14.00 -9.43
CA LYS A 120 -0.77 -13.64 -10.14
C LYS A 120 -0.67 -12.34 -10.92
N PHE A 121 0.07 -11.37 -10.41
CA PHE A 121 0.21 -10.07 -11.06
C PHE A 121 1.56 -9.89 -11.77
N ASN A 122 2.53 -10.79 -11.57
CA ASN A 122 3.89 -10.68 -12.11
C ASN A 122 4.57 -9.35 -11.70
N PHE A 123 4.29 -8.90 -10.49
CA PHE A 123 4.89 -7.69 -9.91
C PHE A 123 6.02 -8.07 -8.96
N SER A 124 6.94 -7.13 -8.70
CA SER A 124 7.86 -7.28 -7.57
C SER A 124 7.27 -6.66 -6.30
N ILE A 125 7.69 -7.18 -5.15
CA ILE A 125 7.28 -6.70 -3.84
C ILE A 125 8.48 -6.72 -2.88
N THR A 126 8.55 -5.70 -2.04
CA THR A 126 9.50 -5.61 -0.92
C THR A 126 8.75 -5.13 0.31
N ILE A 127 9.01 -5.77 1.45
CA ILE A 127 8.39 -5.42 2.73
C ILE A 127 9.53 -5.08 3.68
N ASN A 128 9.69 -3.80 3.99
CA ASN A 128 10.71 -3.33 4.92
C ASN A 128 10.09 -3.11 6.29
N HIS A 129 10.65 -3.74 7.32
CA HIS A 129 10.19 -3.60 8.70
C HIS A 129 11.18 -2.78 9.52
N ARG A 130 10.79 -1.56 9.91
CA ARG A 130 11.54 -0.68 10.82
C ARG A 130 10.56 0.28 11.51
N PRO A 131 10.85 0.73 12.75
CA PRO A 131 9.95 1.64 13.47
C PRO A 131 9.57 2.87 12.64
N GLU A 132 8.27 3.08 12.47
CA GLU A 132 7.62 4.19 11.77
C GLU A 132 8.11 4.43 10.33
N ILE A 133 8.74 3.44 9.69
CA ILE A 133 9.35 3.64 8.36
C ILE A 133 8.32 4.09 7.32
N ALA A 134 7.09 3.62 7.41
CA ALA A 134 6.07 3.91 6.41
C ALA A 134 5.61 5.37 6.49
N THR A 135 5.52 5.93 7.70
CA THR A 135 5.20 7.35 7.91
C THR A 135 6.44 8.23 7.69
N ARG A 136 7.64 7.75 8.01
CA ARG A 136 8.88 8.52 7.82
C ARG A 136 9.43 8.52 6.40
N TYR A 137 8.95 7.62 5.52
CA TYR A 137 9.48 7.48 4.16
C TYR A 137 9.28 8.75 3.33
N MET A 138 10.40 9.26 2.80
CA MET A 138 10.45 10.44 1.94
C MET A 138 10.70 10.03 0.49
N THR A 139 9.89 10.56 -0.43
CA THR A 139 10.12 10.47 -1.87
C THR A 139 11.50 11.06 -2.21
N LYS A 140 12.26 10.39 -3.08
CA LYS A 140 13.63 10.80 -3.43
C LYS A 140 13.71 11.97 -4.42
N LYS A 141 12.61 12.31 -5.12
CA LYS A 141 12.54 13.40 -6.11
C LYS A 141 11.28 14.23 -5.92
N PHE A 142 11.42 15.53 -5.67
CA PHE A 142 10.29 16.46 -5.57
C PHE A 142 9.80 16.91 -6.95
N SER A 143 9.35 15.98 -7.80
CA SER A 143 8.56 16.35 -8.98
C SER A 143 7.08 16.46 -8.60
N GLU A 144 6.33 17.28 -9.33
CA GLU A 144 4.88 17.43 -9.14
C GLU A 144 4.11 16.11 -9.40
N ASN A 145 4.70 15.19 -10.16
CA ASN A 145 4.10 13.90 -10.52
C ASN A 145 4.43 12.74 -9.56
N ASN A 146 5.13 13.00 -8.45
CA ASN A 146 5.38 11.99 -7.41
C ASN A 146 4.39 12.12 -6.25
N ASP A 147 4.23 11.04 -5.51
CA ASP A 147 3.38 10.95 -4.32
C ASP A 147 1.87 11.03 -4.62
N ARG A 148 1.47 10.60 -5.82
CA ARG A 148 0.05 10.55 -6.22
C ARG A 148 -0.67 9.52 -5.33
N TYR A 149 -1.61 10.01 -4.53
CA TYR A 149 -2.26 9.23 -3.48
C TYR A 149 -3.57 8.59 -3.95
N PHE A 150 -3.78 7.33 -3.58
CA PHE A 150 -5.08 6.66 -3.75
C PHE A 150 -5.30 5.58 -2.69
N VAL A 151 -6.56 5.21 -2.48
CA VAL A 151 -6.97 4.23 -1.47
C VAL A 151 -7.75 3.10 -2.13
N ASN A 152 -7.51 1.86 -1.70
CA ASN A 152 -8.30 0.68 -2.08
C ASN A 152 -8.87 -0.01 -0.85
#